data_AF-A0A3N4JU36-F1
#
_entry.id   AF-A0A3N4JU36-F1
#
_cell.length_a   1.000
_cell.length_b   1.000
_cell.length_c   1.000
_cell.angle_alpha   90.00
_cell.angle_beta   90.00
_cell.angle_gamma   90.00
#
_symmetry.space_group_name_H-M   'P 1'
#
loop_
_entity.id
_entity.type
_entity.pdbx_description
1 polymer ?
#
loop_
_entity_poly.entity_id
_entity_poly.type
_entity_poly.pdbx_seq_one_letter_code
_entity_poly.pdbx_strand_id
1 'polypeptide(L)'
;MATTTDTIVSYDSLPSNNLRALPLAPDSPPLIEATFRPATLQELSRIDSGKPWTGGIDMSQYDPVSCASPSTLATAYASAAHLVHNSQLEALLKGLEEELMELKTECEVVNKERKGGHVDVKPELAALEERWRRGIGRLLEVEAGAEAVRQEILKRRREGAGGGDS
;
A
#
# COMPACT_ATOMS: atom_id res chain seq x y z
N MET A 1 -0.47 -10.07 -13.89
CA MET A 1 -0.04 -11.48 -13.89
C MET A 1 -1.21 -12.34 -14.30
N ALA A 2 -1.16 -12.96 -15.48
CA ALA A 2 -1.95 -14.14 -15.81
C ALA A 2 -1.31 -14.81 -17.04
N THR A 3 -0.76 -15.98 -16.79
CA THR A 3 -0.10 -16.91 -17.70
C THR A 3 -1.13 -17.44 -18.71
N THR A 4 -0.85 -17.36 -20.01
CA THR A 4 -1.64 -18.08 -21.02
C THR A 4 -0.82 -19.27 -21.50
N THR A 5 -1.20 -20.43 -20.98
CA THR A 5 -0.66 -21.75 -21.31
C THR A 5 -0.94 -22.12 -22.76
N ASP A 6 0.12 -22.49 -23.47
CA ASP A 6 0.08 -23.22 -24.73
C ASP A 6 -0.79 -24.47 -24.57
N THR A 7 -1.91 -24.49 -25.28
CA THR A 7 -2.72 -25.70 -25.43
C THR A 7 -2.35 -26.30 -26.77
N ILE A 8 -1.29 -27.12 -26.77
CA ILE A 8 -1.05 -28.06 -27.86
C ILE A 8 -2.31 -28.92 -27.97
N VAL A 9 -2.98 -28.88 -29.12
CA VAL A 9 -4.14 -29.72 -29.41
C VAL A 9 -3.66 -31.18 -29.33
N SER A 10 -3.95 -31.84 -28.21
CA SER A 10 -3.76 -33.26 -28.03
C SER A 10 -4.71 -34.00 -28.98
N TYR A 11 -4.15 -34.69 -29.97
CA TYR A 11 -4.91 -35.52 -30.92
C TYR A 11 -5.51 -36.79 -30.29
N ASP A 12 -5.31 -36.99 -28.98
CA ASP A 12 -5.69 -38.20 -28.23
C ASP A 12 -7.18 -38.25 -27.85
N SER A 13 -8.02 -37.38 -28.43
CA SER A 13 -9.46 -37.31 -28.15
C SER A 13 -10.32 -37.18 -29.40
N LEU A 14 -9.84 -37.69 -30.54
CA LEU A 14 -10.76 -38.04 -31.61
C LEU A 14 -11.55 -39.28 -31.14
N PRO A 15 -12.90 -39.23 -31.13
CA PRO A 15 -13.71 -40.36 -30.72
C PRO A 15 -13.30 -41.57 -31.55
N SER A 16 -12.97 -42.66 -30.86
CA SER A 16 -12.55 -43.93 -31.45
C SER A 16 -13.46 -44.24 -32.62
N ASN A 17 -12.82 -44.27 -33.78
CA ASN A 17 -13.26 -44.72 -35.08
C ASN A 17 -14.56 -45.55 -35.05
N ASN A 18 -15.70 -44.87 -35.16
CA ASN A 18 -16.98 -45.50 -35.52
C ASN A 18 -17.20 -45.41 -37.03
N LEU A 19 -16.13 -45.53 -37.83
CA LEU A 19 -16.26 -46.01 -39.22
C LEU A 19 -16.66 -47.48 -39.16
N ARG A 20 -17.90 -47.74 -38.74
CA ARG A 20 -18.61 -48.95 -39.14
C ARG A 20 -18.52 -48.92 -40.66
N ALA A 21 -17.78 -49.85 -41.26
CA ALA A 21 -17.64 -49.94 -42.71
C ALA A 21 -19.04 -49.84 -43.31
N LEU A 22 -19.36 -48.68 -43.88
CA LEU A 22 -20.65 -48.47 -44.53
C LEU A 22 -20.71 -49.53 -45.64
N PRO A 23 -21.77 -50.35 -45.71
CA PRO A 23 -21.89 -51.30 -46.80
C PRO A 23 -21.84 -50.50 -48.10
N LEU A 24 -20.84 -50.76 -48.95
CA LEU A 24 -20.79 -50.13 -50.26
C LEU A 24 -22.11 -50.42 -50.96
N ALA A 25 -22.83 -49.39 -51.38
CA ALA A 25 -24.02 -49.55 -52.21
C ALA A 25 -23.62 -50.31 -53.50
N PRO A 26 -24.49 -51.16 -54.06
CA PRO A 26 -24.15 -52.05 -55.18
C PRO A 26 -23.68 -51.32 -56.45
N ASP A 27 -23.92 -50.01 -56.57
CA ASP A 27 -23.50 -49.14 -57.68
C ASP A 27 -22.48 -48.06 -57.27
N SER A 28 -21.78 -48.23 -56.14
CA SER A 28 -20.67 -47.32 -55.79
C SER A 28 -19.57 -47.44 -56.85
N PRO A 29 -19.07 -46.32 -57.41
CA PRO A 29 -17.88 -46.36 -58.24
C PRO A 29 -16.74 -47.05 -57.47
N PRO A 30 -15.86 -47.82 -58.15
CA PRO A 30 -14.75 -48.48 -57.47
C PRO A 30 -13.90 -47.41 -56.77
N LEU A 31 -13.48 -47.69 -55.55
CA LEU A 31 -12.60 -46.79 -54.81
C LEU A 31 -11.33 -46.59 -55.64
N ILE A 32 -11.08 -45.34 -56.03
CA ILE A 32 -9.87 -44.96 -56.74
C ILE A 32 -8.75 -44.94 -55.70
N GLU A 33 -7.71 -45.74 -55.91
CA GLU A 33 -6.52 -45.67 -55.08
C GLU A 33 -5.91 -44.27 -55.18
N ALA A 34 -5.66 -43.64 -54.03
CA ALA A 34 -5.14 -42.29 -53.96
C ALA A 34 -3.79 -42.22 -54.69
N THR A 35 -3.79 -41.65 -55.89
CA THR A 35 -2.58 -41.50 -56.70
C THR A 35 -1.89 -40.20 -56.29
N PHE A 36 -0.98 -40.28 -55.33
CA PHE A 36 -0.21 -39.12 -54.91
C PHE A 36 0.81 -38.72 -55.97
N ARG A 37 1.12 -37.42 -56.05
CA ARG A 37 2.21 -36.96 -56.92
C ARG A 37 3.54 -37.53 -56.38
N PRO A 38 4.56 -37.73 -57.24
CA PRO A 38 5.85 -38.27 -56.80
C PRO A 38 6.49 -37.48 -55.65
N ALA A 39 6.38 -36.15 -55.65
CA ALA A 39 6.88 -35.29 -54.57
C ALA A 39 6.17 -35.55 -53.23
N THR A 40 4.88 -35.90 -53.25
CA THR A 40 4.13 -36.20 -52.02
C THR A 40 4.52 -37.57 -51.45
N LEU A 41 4.75 -38.56 -52.31
CA LEU A 41 5.28 -39.87 -51.90
C LEU A 41 6.71 -39.75 -51.35
N GLN A 42 7.52 -38.87 -51.93
CA GLN A 42 8.84 -38.53 -51.41
C GLN A 42 8.75 -37.92 -50.01
N GLU A 43 7.79 -37.03 -49.74
CA GLU A 43 7.58 -36.49 -48.39
C GLU A 43 7.08 -37.54 -47.40
N LEU A 44 6.15 -38.41 -47.82
CA LEU A 44 5.68 -39.53 -47.00
C LEU A 44 6.83 -40.47 -46.62
N SER A 45 7.64 -40.88 -47.61
CA SER A 45 8.81 -41.73 -47.34
C SER A 45 9.86 -41.05 -46.46
N ARG A 46 10.01 -39.72 -46.54
CA ARG A 46 10.89 -38.95 -45.64
C ARG A 46 10.37 -39.00 -44.19
N ILE A 47 9.06 -38.83 -44.01
CA ILE A 47 8.39 -38.89 -42.70
C ILE A 47 8.53 -40.30 -42.10
N ASP A 48 8.24 -41.34 -42.88
CA ASP A 48 8.35 -42.74 -42.44
C ASP A 48 9.79 -43.09 -42.05
N SER A 49 10.77 -42.50 -42.72
CA SER A 49 12.20 -42.67 -42.42
C SER A 49 12.68 -41.81 -41.23
N GLY A 50 11.80 -41.02 -40.61
CA GLY A 50 12.12 -40.15 -39.47
C GLY A 50 13.11 -39.02 -39.78
N LYS A 51 13.31 -38.68 -41.06
CA LYS A 51 14.29 -37.65 -41.45
C LYS A 51 13.70 -36.26 -41.21
N PRO A 52 14.41 -35.35 -40.49
CA PRO A 52 13.91 -34.00 -40.23
C PRO A 52 13.70 -33.23 -41.53
N TRP A 53 12.71 -32.33 -41.54
CA TRP A 53 12.47 -31.46 -42.68
C TRP A 53 13.66 -30.49 -42.83
N THR A 54 14.50 -30.69 -43.84
CA THR A 54 15.62 -29.79 -44.14
C THR A 54 15.21 -28.78 -45.20
N GLY A 55 15.27 -27.48 -44.88
CA GLY A 55 14.87 -26.38 -45.78
C GLY A 55 13.46 -25.84 -45.53
N GLY A 56 13.02 -25.78 -44.26
CA GLY A 56 11.78 -25.10 -43.86
C GLY A 56 11.89 -23.58 -43.95
N ILE A 57 10.76 -22.87 -43.78
CA ILE A 57 10.73 -21.40 -43.72
C ILE A 57 11.64 -20.95 -42.58
N ASP A 58 12.66 -20.18 -42.92
CA ASP A 58 13.64 -19.68 -41.96
C ASP A 58 13.00 -18.66 -41.02
N MET A 59 12.83 -19.05 -39.75
CA MET A 59 12.22 -18.18 -38.73
C MET A 59 13.09 -16.98 -38.35
N SER A 60 14.38 -16.97 -38.72
CA SER A 60 15.24 -15.79 -38.57
C SER A 60 14.92 -14.68 -39.58
N GLN A 61 14.12 -14.97 -40.62
CA GLN A 61 13.56 -13.93 -41.50
C GLN A 61 12.45 -13.10 -40.83
N TYR A 62 11.86 -13.63 -39.75
CA TYR A 62 10.88 -12.94 -38.92
C TYR A 62 11.49 -12.31 -37.68
N ASP A 63 12.80 -12.46 -37.45
CA ASP A 63 13.49 -11.59 -36.50
C ASP A 63 13.42 -10.20 -37.11
N PRO A 64 12.67 -9.26 -36.50
CA PRO A 64 12.34 -8.02 -37.18
C PRO A 64 13.63 -7.26 -37.47
N VAL A 65 14.04 -7.24 -38.75
CA VAL A 65 15.02 -6.29 -39.25
C VAL A 65 14.51 -4.92 -38.82
N SER A 66 15.33 -4.20 -38.09
CA SER A 66 15.06 -2.94 -37.38
C SER A 66 14.61 -1.75 -38.28
N CYS A 67 13.88 -1.94 -39.38
CA CYS A 67 13.47 -0.87 -40.30
C CYS A 67 12.08 -1.03 -40.95
N ALA A 68 11.02 -0.91 -40.15
CA ALA A 68 9.77 -0.22 -40.53
C ALA A 68 9.00 0.18 -39.27
N SER A 69 9.52 1.24 -38.65
CA SER A 69 8.94 2.19 -37.67
C SER A 69 7.65 1.79 -36.94
N PRO A 70 7.62 1.77 -35.57
CA PRO A 70 6.39 2.16 -34.88
C PRO A 70 5.96 3.48 -35.53
N SER A 71 4.80 3.48 -36.20
CA SER A 71 4.39 4.62 -37.03
C SER A 71 4.64 5.92 -36.27
N THR A 72 5.19 6.94 -36.94
CA THR A 72 5.49 8.24 -36.29
C THR A 72 4.31 8.76 -35.47
N LEU A 73 3.10 8.43 -35.92
CA LEU A 73 1.83 8.64 -35.24
C LEU A 73 1.71 7.89 -33.90
N ALA A 74 2.01 6.59 -33.82
CA ALA A 74 2.01 5.84 -32.56
C ALA A 74 2.99 6.42 -31.52
N THR A 75 4.19 6.80 -31.96
CA THR A 75 5.18 7.46 -31.09
C THR A 75 4.69 8.85 -30.64
N ALA A 76 4.06 9.61 -31.53
CA ALA A 76 3.48 10.91 -31.20
C ALA A 76 2.31 10.78 -30.21
N TYR A 77 1.41 9.81 -30.38
CA TYR A 77 0.31 9.55 -29.44
C TYR A 77 0.82 9.04 -28.09
N ALA A 78 1.85 8.19 -28.06
CA ALA A 78 2.47 7.76 -26.80
C ALA A 78 3.11 8.93 -26.06
N SER A 79 3.81 9.82 -26.78
CA SER A 79 4.38 11.05 -26.23
C SER A 79 3.29 12.01 -25.71
N ALA A 80 2.23 12.23 -26.50
CA ALA A 80 1.11 13.07 -26.10
C ALA A 80 0.38 12.51 -24.87
N ALA A 81 0.12 11.20 -24.83
CA ALA A 81 -0.48 10.54 -23.67
C ALA A 81 0.40 10.65 -22.42
N HIS A 82 1.71 10.53 -22.57
CA HIS A 82 2.66 10.71 -21.48
C HIS A 82 2.65 12.14 -20.94
N LEU A 83 2.63 13.16 -21.80
CA LEU A 83 2.54 14.57 -21.38
C LEU A 83 1.22 14.87 -20.68
N VAL A 84 0.10 14.33 -21.17
CA VAL A 84 -1.22 14.48 -20.52
C VAL A 84 -1.20 13.84 -19.14
N HIS A 85 -0.72 12.59 -19.03
CA HIS A 85 -0.63 11.91 -17.75
C HIS A 85 0.30 12.62 -16.76
N ASN A 86 1.46 13.09 -17.24
CA ASN A 86 2.39 13.85 -16.43
C ASN A 86 1.75 15.15 -15.91
N SER A 87 1.04 15.90 -16.76
CA SER A 87 0.33 17.12 -16.33
C SER A 87 -0.77 16.83 -15.30
N GLN A 88 -1.45 15.69 -15.40
CA GLN A 88 -2.43 15.24 -14.40
C GLN A 88 -1.76 14.91 -13.06
N LEU A 89 -0.62 14.21 -13.08
CA LEU A 89 0.15 13.93 -11.87
C LEU A 89 0.66 15.21 -11.21
N GLU A 90 1.14 16.17 -11.99
CA GLU A 90 1.57 17.47 -11.48
C GLU A 90 0.40 18.26 -10.87
N ALA A 91 -0.80 18.19 -11.46
CA ALA A 91 -1.98 18.81 -10.88
C ALA A 91 -2.39 18.16 -9.55
N LEU A 92 -2.36 16.82 -9.47
CA LEU A 92 -2.63 16.08 -8.23
C LEU A 92 -1.59 16.41 -7.14
N LEU A 93 -0.31 16.45 -7.50
CA LEU A 93 0.78 16.77 -6.57
C LEU A 93 0.59 18.18 -6.01
N LYS A 94 0.30 19.17 -6.87
CA LYS A 94 0.02 20.54 -6.41
C LYS A 94 -1.18 20.63 -5.49
N GLY A 95 -2.27 19.90 -5.79
CA GLY A 95 -3.44 19.84 -4.92
C GLY A 95 -3.11 19.26 -3.55
N LEU A 96 -2.34 18.17 -3.49
CA LEU A 96 -1.91 17.58 -2.23
C LEU A 96 -0.95 18.48 -1.44
N GLU A 97 -0.06 19.22 -2.12
CA GLU A 97 0.81 20.20 -1.48
C GLU A 97 0.01 21.37 -0.88
N GLU A 98 -1.04 21.82 -1.56
CA GLU A 98 -1.97 22.83 -1.06
C GLU A 98 -2.73 22.34 0.18
N GLU A 99 -3.33 21.14 0.11
CA GLU A 99 -4.02 20.51 1.25
C GLU A 99 -3.09 20.33 2.46
N LEU A 100 -1.83 19.92 2.24
CA LEU A 100 -0.83 19.79 3.30
C LEU A 100 -0.55 21.16 3.94
N MET A 101 -0.33 22.18 3.12
CA MET A 101 -0.06 23.52 3.61
C MET A 101 -1.26 24.08 4.39
N GLU A 102 -2.48 23.89 3.92
CA GLU A 102 -3.70 24.26 4.63
C GLU A 102 -3.77 23.57 6.00
N LEU A 103 -3.68 22.24 6.03
CA LEU A 103 -3.75 21.47 7.28
C LEU A 103 -2.63 21.84 8.26
N LYS A 104 -1.43 22.15 7.76
CA LYS A 104 -0.31 22.61 8.57
C LYS A 104 -0.64 23.96 9.21
N THR A 105 -1.20 24.90 8.45
CA THR A 105 -1.58 26.21 8.99
C THR A 105 -2.69 26.08 10.03
N GLU A 106 -3.68 25.23 9.81
CA GLU A 106 -4.73 24.96 10.80
C GLU A 106 -4.14 24.40 12.11
N CYS A 107 -3.21 23.45 12.00
CA CYS A 107 -2.50 22.89 13.15
C CYS A 107 -1.68 23.95 13.89
N GLU A 108 -1.01 24.85 13.16
CA GLU A 108 -0.27 25.97 13.74
C GLU A 108 -1.20 26.93 14.50
N VAL A 109 -2.39 27.22 13.98
CA VAL A 109 -3.40 28.04 14.67
C VAL A 109 -3.85 27.38 15.96
N VAL A 110 -4.30 26.12 15.92
CA VAL A 110 -4.78 25.39 17.11
C VAL A 110 -3.67 25.28 18.16
N ASN A 111 -2.43 25.02 17.74
CA ASN A 111 -1.31 24.93 18.66
C ASN A 111 -0.95 26.29 19.28
N LYS A 112 -1.07 27.38 18.51
CA LYS A 112 -0.88 28.74 19.01
C LYS A 112 -1.95 29.09 20.04
N GLU A 113 -3.22 28.79 19.78
CA GLU A 113 -4.32 28.98 20.72
C GLU A 113 -4.14 28.18 22.00
N ARG A 114 -3.80 26.89 21.88
CA ARG A 114 -3.51 26.01 23.03
C ARG A 114 -2.37 26.57 23.88
N LYS A 115 -1.26 26.96 23.25
CA LYS A 115 -0.12 27.56 23.94
C LYS A 115 -0.50 28.89 24.61
N GLY A 116 -1.31 29.72 23.96
CA GLY A 116 -1.86 30.95 24.52
C GLY A 116 -2.64 30.66 25.81
N GLY A 117 -3.62 29.76 25.76
CA GLY A 117 -4.41 29.39 26.94
C GLY A 117 -3.55 28.85 28.09
N HIS A 118 -2.53 28.04 27.81
CA HIS A 118 -1.60 27.59 28.85
C HIS A 118 -0.77 28.72 29.46
N VAL A 119 -0.35 29.70 28.65
CA VAL A 119 0.41 30.86 29.15
C VAL A 119 -0.48 31.79 29.97
N ASP A 120 -1.74 31.97 29.58
CA ASP A 120 -2.70 32.84 30.26
C ASP A 120 -3.09 32.31 31.66
N VAL A 121 -3.17 30.98 31.83
CA VAL A 121 -3.54 30.35 33.11
C VAL A 121 -2.37 30.27 34.10
N LYS A 122 -1.11 30.23 33.62
CA LYS A 122 0.10 30.18 34.48
C LYS A 122 0.14 31.24 35.59
N PRO A 123 -0.10 32.55 35.34
CA PRO A 123 -0.06 33.55 36.39
C PRO A 123 -1.12 33.33 37.46
N GLU A 124 -2.32 32.83 37.10
CA GLU A 124 -3.37 32.53 38.06
C GLU A 124 -2.98 31.36 38.97
N LEU A 125 -2.45 30.27 38.40
CA LEU A 125 -1.95 29.12 39.17
C LEU A 125 -0.82 29.54 40.11
N ALA A 126 0.14 30.34 39.65
CA ALA A 126 1.21 30.85 40.49
C ALA A 126 0.67 31.71 41.65
N ALA A 127 -0.34 32.55 41.38
CA ALA A 127 -0.98 33.37 42.40
C ALA A 127 -1.76 32.51 43.43
N LEU A 128 -2.43 31.45 42.97
CA LEU A 128 -3.11 30.48 43.85
C LEU A 128 -2.10 29.73 44.73
N GLU A 129 -1.02 29.23 44.15
CA GLU A 129 0.03 28.52 44.88
C GLU A 129 0.66 29.41 45.96
N GLU A 130 0.97 30.66 45.62
CA GLU A 130 1.51 31.61 46.56
C GLU A 130 0.50 31.98 47.67
N ARG A 131 -0.79 32.16 47.33
CA ARG A 131 -1.84 32.36 48.35
C ARG A 131 -1.96 31.16 49.29
N TRP A 132 -1.91 29.95 48.74
CA TRP A 132 -1.98 28.71 49.50
C TRP A 132 -0.77 28.55 50.43
N ARG A 133 0.45 28.78 49.91
CA ARG A 133 1.69 28.73 50.70
C ARG A 133 1.67 29.70 51.87
N ARG A 134 1.24 30.94 51.64
CA ARG A 134 1.04 31.92 52.72
C ARG A 134 -0.05 31.52 53.70
N GLY A 135 -1.13 30.92 53.22
CA GLY A 135 -2.22 30.40 54.05
C GLY A 135 -1.73 29.32 55.02
N ILE A 136 -0.98 28.35 54.50
CA ILE A 136 -0.35 27.30 55.30
C ILE A 136 0.65 27.90 56.29
N GLY A 137 1.52 28.82 55.85
CA GLY A 137 2.49 29.48 56.74
C GLY A 137 1.82 30.14 57.94
N ARG A 138 0.74 30.90 57.71
CA ARG A 138 -0.04 31.53 58.79
C ARG A 138 -0.70 30.50 59.72
N LEU A 139 -1.22 29.39 59.18
CA LEU A 139 -1.81 28.33 60.00
C LEU A 139 -0.75 27.72 60.92
N LEU A 140 0.44 27.43 60.40
CA LEU A 140 1.55 26.91 61.19
C LEU A 140 2.01 27.90 62.27
N GLU A 141 2.08 29.20 61.97
CA GLU A 141 2.37 30.25 62.95
C GLU A 141 1.33 30.29 64.09
N VAL A 142 0.05 30.17 63.74
CA VAL A 142 -1.05 30.12 64.73
C VAL A 142 -0.96 28.86 65.58
N GLU A 143 -0.70 27.70 64.97
CA GLU A 143 -0.56 26.43 65.69
C GLU A 143 0.65 26.44 66.63
N ALA A 144 1.79 26.97 66.17
CA ALA A 144 2.99 27.14 66.99
C ALA A 144 2.74 28.11 68.15
N GLY A 145 2.09 29.25 67.88
CA GLY A 145 1.70 30.21 68.92
C GLY A 145 0.74 29.60 69.94
N ALA A 146 -0.25 28.83 69.49
CA ALA A 146 -1.19 28.13 70.37
C ALA A 146 -0.49 27.08 71.24
N GLU A 147 0.47 26.32 70.68
CA GLU A 147 1.27 25.36 71.44
C GLU A 147 2.17 26.05 72.47
N ALA A 148 2.83 27.15 72.11
CA ALA A 148 3.64 27.93 73.05
C ALA A 148 2.81 28.43 74.25
N VAL A 149 1.59 28.91 74.01
CA VAL A 149 0.66 29.32 75.07
C VAL A 149 0.26 28.13 75.95
N ARG A 150 -0.02 26.96 75.37
CA ARG A 150 -0.34 25.74 76.12
C ARG A 150 0.82 25.33 77.06
N GLN A 151 2.05 25.36 76.56
CA GLN A 151 3.24 25.03 77.36
C GLN A 151 3.46 26.01 78.50
N GLU A 152 3.26 27.31 78.26
CA GLU A 152 3.36 28.35 79.29
C GLU A 152 2.31 28.16 80.40
N ILE A 153 1.06 27.82 80.03
CA ILE A 153 0.01 27.50 81.02
C ILE A 153 0.40 26.29 81.89
N LEU A 154 0.91 25.21 81.27
CA LEU A 154 1.36 24.03 82.00
C LEU A 154 2.54 24.34 82.93
N LYS A 155 3.48 25.17 82.49
CA LYS A 155 4.61 25.62 83.30
C LYS A 155 4.14 26.40 84.53
N ARG A 156 3.28 27.41 84.35
CA ARG A 156 2.72 28.18 85.47
C ARG A 156 1.92 27.34 86.45
N ARG A 157 1.18 26.33 85.97
CA ARG A 157 0.47 25.39 86.84
C ARG A 157 1.42 24.55 87.69
N ARG A 158 2.56 24.11 87.14
CA ARG A 158 3.59 23.39 87.91
C ARG A 158 4.21 24.29 88.97
N GLU A 159 4.55 25.54 88.62
CA GLU A 159 5.12 26.52 89.55
C GLU A 159 4.13 26.88 90.67
N GLY A 160 2.85 27.08 90.34
CA GLY A 160 1.79 27.34 91.33
C GLY A 160 1.47 26.14 92.23
N ALA A 161 1.62 24.91 91.75
CA ALA A 161 1.47 23.70 92.56
C ALA A 161 2.67 23.47 93.51
N GLY A 162 3.86 23.94 93.16
CA GLY A 162 5.05 23.87 94.01
C GLY A 162 5.16 24.99 95.07
N GLY A 163 4.45 26.11 94.88
CA GLY A 163 4.45 27.25 95.81
C GLY A 163 3.37 27.23 96.90
N GLY A 164 2.54 26.17 96.97
CA GLY A 164 1.43 26.05 97.92
C GLY A 164 1.70 25.20 99.16
N ASP A 165 2.93 24.69 99.34
CA ASP A 165 3.29 23.73 100.41
C ASP A 165 4.43 24.27 101.30
N SER A 166 4.41 25.57 101.61
CA SER A 166 5.35 26.22 102.55
C SER A 166 4.63 27.23 103.45
#